data_AF-A0AA35KM56-F1
#
_entry.id   AF-A0AA35KM56-F1
#
_cell.length_a   1.000
_cell.length_b   1.000
_cell.length_c   1.000
_cell.angle_alpha   90.00
_cell.angle_beta   90.00
_cell.angle_gamma   90.00
#
_symmetry.space_group_name_H-M   'P 1'
#
loop_
_entity.id
_entity.type
_entity.pdbx_description
1 polymer ?
#
loop_
_entity_poly.entity_id
_entity_poly.type
_entity_poly.pdbx_seq_one_letter_code
_entity_poly.pdbx_strand_id
1 'polypeptide(L)' 'IDWSQKPQPIQIQLKSLRGVKDKVPQGSYVLKVSLRGQLGGKVLDWSKAEGQQWAGTTLPVRHHGNFYDVEICFDQSIQT' A
#
# COMPACT_ATOMS: atom_id res chain seq x y z
N ILE A 1 -26.58 -0.92 -18.20
CA ILE A 1 -25.24 -1.05 -17.59
C ILE A 1 -25.48 -1.11 -16.10
N ASP A 2 -25.35 -2.28 -15.50
CA ASP A 2 -25.51 -2.47 -14.06
C ASP A 2 -24.25 -1.93 -13.38
N TRP A 3 -24.32 -0.69 -12.90
CA TRP A 3 -23.22 0.01 -12.22
C TRP A 3 -22.91 -0.58 -10.83
N SER A 4 -23.65 -1.60 -10.38
CA SER A 4 -23.50 -2.22 -9.06
C SER A 4 -22.31 -3.18 -8.92
N GLN A 5 -21.69 -3.63 -10.01
CA GLN A 5 -20.67 -4.70 -9.97
C GLN A 5 -19.23 -4.26 -10.17
N LYS A 6 -18.98 -2.98 -10.48
CA LYS A 6 -17.60 -2.47 -10.60
C LYS A 6 -17.23 -1.77 -9.30
N PRO A 7 -16.21 -2.24 -8.59
CA PRO A 7 -15.81 -1.58 -7.37
C PRO A 7 -15.29 -0.17 -7.74
N GLN A 8 -15.48 0.83 -6.87
CA GLN A 8 -14.98 2.21 -7.08
C GLN A 8 -13.54 2.39 -6.57
N PRO A 9 -12.61 2.96 -7.37
CA PRO A 9 -11.24 3.16 -6.94
C PRO A 9 -11.15 3.95 -5.63
N ILE A 10 -10.24 3.55 -4.76
CA ILE A 10 -10.00 4.24 -3.48
C ILE A 10 -8.56 4.70 -3.36
N GLN A 11 -8.36 5.86 -2.73
CA GLN A 11 -7.05 6.34 -2.35
C GLN A 11 -6.76 5.98 -0.90
N ILE A 12 -5.62 5.34 -0.65
CA ILE A 12 -5.15 5.00 0.68
C ILE A 12 -3.94 5.88 0.99
N GLN A 13 -4.05 6.69 2.04
CA GLN A 13 -2.94 7.49 2.53
C GLN A 13 -2.16 6.70 3.59
N LEU A 14 -0.94 6.31 3.25
CA LEU A 14 -0.02 5.62 4.13
C LEU A 14 0.83 6.66 4.87
N LYS A 15 0.69 6.72 6.20
CA LYS A 15 1.45 7.62 7.07
C LYS A 15 2.75 6.98 7.53
N SER A 16 2.70 6.15 8.57
CA SER A 16 3.86 5.44 9.08
C SER A 16 3.57 3.98 9.42
N LEU A 17 4.59 3.14 9.31
CA LEU A 17 4.63 1.78 9.81
C LEU A 17 5.35 1.78 11.16
N ARG A 18 4.62 1.50 12.23
CA ARG A 18 5.13 1.52 13.62
C ARG A 18 5.44 0.12 14.13
N GLY A 19 6.23 0.04 15.19
CA GLY A 19 6.56 -1.24 15.82
C GLY A 19 7.59 -2.07 15.02
N VAL A 20 8.37 -1.41 14.17
CA VAL A 20 9.35 -2.04 13.28
C VAL A 20 10.79 -1.99 13.79
N LYS A 21 11.05 -1.23 14.85
CA LYS A 21 12.37 -0.95 15.46
C LYS A 21 13.37 -2.10 15.35
N ASP A 22 13.06 -3.22 16.01
CA ASP A 22 13.93 -4.40 16.05
C ASP A 22 13.38 -5.57 15.21
N LYS A 23 12.42 -5.28 14.32
CA LYS A 23 11.71 -6.29 13.51
C LYS A 23 12.21 -6.37 12.08
N VAL A 24 12.90 -5.34 11.60
CA VAL A 24 13.37 -5.26 10.21
C VAL A 24 14.81 -4.74 10.17
N PRO A 25 15.66 -5.25 9.26
CA PRO A 25 17.02 -4.75 9.11
C PRO A 25 17.06 -3.32 8.57
N GLN A 26 18.25 -2.71 8.58
CA GLN A 26 18.51 -1.51 7.79
C GLN A 26 18.25 -1.82 6.31
N GLY A 27 17.55 -0.94 5.59
CA GLY A 27 17.22 -1.21 4.20
C GLY A 27 16.26 -0.22 3.55
N SER A 28 15.83 -0.53 2.34
CA SER A 28 14.79 0.21 1.63
C SER A 28 13.52 -0.64 1.58
N TYR A 29 12.40 -0.05 1.99
CA TYR A 29 11.14 -0.75 2.17
C TYR A 29 10.05 -0.16 1.29
N VAL A 30 9.21 -1.02 0.75
CA VAL A 30 7.98 -0.65 0.04
C VAL A 30 6.79 -1.26 0.75
N LEU A 31 5.68 -0.52 0.81
CA LEU A 31 4.40 -1.08 1.24
C LEU A 31 3.57 -1.40 0.00
N LYS A 32 3.16 -2.67 -0.11
CA LYS A 32 2.20 -3.13 -1.13
C LYS A 32 0.86 -3.42 -0.45
N VAL A 33 -0.18 -2.76 -0.93
CA VAL A 33 -1.55 -2.91 -0.46
C VAL A 33 -2.40 -3.51 -1.57
N SER A 34 -3.37 -4.33 -1.19
CA SER A 34 -4.31 -4.94 -2.14
C SER A 34 -5.66 -5.08 -1.46
N LEU A 35 -6.72 -4.62 -2.11
CA LEU A 35 -8.07 -4.76 -1.59
C LEU A 35 -8.65 -6.13 -1.96
N ARG A 36 -9.29 -6.80 -1.01
CA ARG A 36 -10.00 -8.07 -1.22
C ARG A 36 -11.42 -7.92 -0.72
N GLY A 37 -12.40 -8.41 -1.48
CA GLY A 37 -13.81 -8.33 -1.08
C GLY A 37 -14.17 -9.21 0.13
N GLN A 38 -13.35 -10.24 0.40
CA GLN A 38 -13.51 -11.15 1.53
C GLN A 38 -12.14 -11.73 1.93
N LEU A 39 -12.03 -12.20 3.18
CA LEU A 39 -10.84 -12.91 3.65
C LEU A 39 -10.59 -14.15 2.80
N GLY A 40 -9.34 -14.34 2.36
CA GLY A 40 -8.94 -15.41 1.44
C GLY A 40 -9.48 -15.28 0.00
N GLY A 41 -10.29 -14.26 -0.30
CA GLY A 41 -10.86 -14.03 -1.62
C GLY A 41 -9.87 -13.46 -2.63
N LYS A 42 -10.30 -13.27 -3.88
CA LYS A 42 -9.49 -12.65 -4.92
C LYS A 42 -9.23 -11.17 -4.62
N VAL A 43 -8.10 -10.66 -5.12
CA VAL A 43 -7.84 -9.22 -5.14
C VAL A 43 -8.88 -8.56 -6.05
N LEU A 44 -9.47 -7.46 -5.60
CA LEU A 44 -10.36 -6.65 -6.41
C LEU A 44 -9.51 -5.94 -7.46
N ASP A 45 -9.82 -6.21 -8.73
CA ASP A 45 -9.24 -5.49 -9.87
C ASP A 45 -10.26 -4.47 -10.34
N TRP A 46 -9.81 -3.23 -10.51
CA TRP A 46 -10.66 -2.14 -10.96
C TRP A 46 -10.75 -2.19 -12.47
N SER A 47 -11.86 -1.70 -13.02
CA SER A 47 -11.89 -1.45 -14.45
C SER A 47 -10.86 -0.38 -14.77
N LYS A 48 -9.70 -0.80 -15.27
CA LYS A 48 -8.65 0.09 -15.73
C LYS A 48 -9.25 0.99 -16.81
N ALA A 49 -9.26 2.30 -16.57
CA ALA A 49 -9.30 3.23 -17.68
C ALA A 49 -8.01 3.02 -18.49
N GLU A 50 -8.09 3.07 -19.81
CA GLU A 50 -6.91 2.87 -20.68
C GLU A 50 -5.78 3.81 -20.23
N GLY A 51 -4.62 3.22 -19.92
CA GLY A 51 -3.43 3.95 -19.44
C GLY A 51 -3.26 4.09 -17.93
N GLN A 52 -4.23 3.66 -17.10
CA GLN A 52 -4.15 3.82 -15.64
C GLN A 52 -3.63 2.55 -14.94
N GLN A 53 -2.35 2.57 -14.54
CA GLN A 53 -1.73 1.53 -13.72
C GLN A 53 -1.88 1.88 -12.24
N TRP A 54 -2.83 1.25 -11.56
CA TRP A 54 -3.01 1.34 -10.10
C TRP A 54 -1.84 0.62 -9.41
N ALA A 55 -0.75 1.35 -9.17
CA ALA A 55 0.35 0.84 -8.37
C ALA A 55 -0.06 0.95 -6.89
N GLY A 56 -0.71 -0.09 -6.37
CA GLY A 56 -0.97 -0.25 -4.94
C GLY A 56 0.32 -0.45 -4.13
N THR A 57 1.44 0.14 -4.54
CA THR A 57 2.77 0.02 -3.95
C THR A 57 3.37 1.41 -3.79
N THR A 58 3.94 1.70 -2.62
CA THR A 58 4.67 2.95 -2.39
C THR A 58 5.98 2.97 -3.14
N LEU A 59 6.54 4.17 -3.34
CA LEU A 59 7.97 4.33 -3.58
C LEU A 59 8.77 3.79 -2.39
N PRO A 60 10.01 3.34 -2.62
CA PRO A 60 10.86 2.84 -1.55
C PRO A 60 11.22 3.94 -0.55
N VAL A 61 11.19 3.58 0.74
CA VAL A 61 11.57 4.45 1.86
C VAL A 61 12.71 3.82 2.63
N ARG A 62 13.73 4.62 2.94
CA ARG A 62 14.91 4.16 3.66
C ARG A 62 14.62 4.05 5.16
N HIS A 63 14.94 2.89 5.73
CA HIS A 63 15.05 2.63 7.16
C HIS A 63 16.54 2.51 7.52
N HIS A 64 17.00 3.28 8.51
CA HIS A 64 18.41 3.37 8.84
C HIS A 64 18.87 2.28 9.82
N GLY A 65 17.93 1.59 10.49
CA GLY A 65 18.25 0.48 11.39
C GLY A 65 18.84 0.93 12.72
N ASN A 66 18.66 2.20 13.10
CA ASN A 66 19.06 2.67 14.41
C ASN A 66 18.07 2.17 15.48
N PHE A 67 18.54 1.96 16.70
CA PHE A 67 17.69 1.55 17.82
C PHE A 67 16.57 2.55 18.17
N TYR A 68 16.66 3.79 17.67
CA TYR A 68 15.64 4.82 17.86
C TYR A 68 14.71 4.97 16.65
N ASP A 69 14.96 4.26 15.54
CA ASP A 69 14.07 4.24 14.39
C ASP A 69 12.84 3.38 14.70
N VAL A 70 11.90 3.93 15.47
CA VAL A 70 10.71 3.21 15.95
C VAL A 70 9.62 3.04 14.89
N GLU A 71 9.69 3.83 13.82
CA GLU A 71 8.76 3.81 12.71
C GLU A 71 9.42 4.10 11.35
N ILE A 72 8.76 3.68 10.27
CA ILE A 72 9.10 4.06 8.90
C ILE A 72 7.99 4.96 8.36
N CYS A 73 8.31 6.21 8.03
CA CYS A 73 7.36 7.18 7.49
C CYS A 73 7.28 7.07 5.97
N PHE A 74 6.12 6.68 5.46
CA PHE A 74 5.87 6.58 4.03
C PHE A 74 5.33 7.87 3.44
N ASP A 75 4.40 8.52 4.14
CA ASP A 75 3.73 9.78 3.74
C ASP A 75 3.34 9.83 2.25
N GLN A 76 2.77 8.72 1.77
CA GLN A 76 2.43 8.51 0.37
C GLN A 76 0.97 8.11 0.20
N SER A 77 0.36 8.61 -0.86
CA SER A 77 -0.96 8.17 -1.31
C SER A 77 -0.80 7.13 -2.40
N ILE A 78 -1.35 5.95 -2.17
CA ILE A 78 -1.48 4.92 -3.20
C ILE A 78 -2.94 4.83 -3.62
N GLN A 79 -3.11 4.47 -4.88
CA GLN A 79 -4.37 4.32 -5.54
C GLN A 79 -4.51 2.82 -5.76
N THR A 80 -5.41 2.18 -4.99
CA THR A 80 -5.59 0.73 -5.09
C THR A 80 -6.71 0.40 -6.01
#